data_AF-A0A7X2D8Y7-F1
#
_entry.id   AF-A0A7X2D8Y7-F1
#
_cell.length_a   1.000
_cell.length_b   1.000
_cell.length_c   1.000
_cell.angle_alpha   90.00
_cell.angle_beta   90.00
_cell.angle_gamma   90.00
#
_symmetry.space_group_name_H-M   'P 1'
#
loop_
_entity.id
_entity.type
_entity.pdbx_description
1 polymer ?
#
loop_
_entity_poly.entity_id
_entity_poly.type
_entity_poly.pdbx_seq_one_letter_code
_entity_poly.pdbx_strand_id
1 'polypeptide(L)'
;MAKKYFSLIIVPHNRGKFKTITLSEKKVKILITVLTLAFSTLTVFLIDYFSMNVTRQKYRELFDENSRQKQAITEYKVSLNKLKTNIDEFETYAKKINIMAGLKSPDVLKEVGVGGGDRGSGQELGSSSYSQDAGLNHAERISRKADGIDKNLGTLVRFFENQTAKLASTPAIWPTRGWLTSAFGSRMDPFTGKKAFHYGIDIASSFGNAIVATADGFVSHVKREKIGGNTVIISHGGGFTTVYCHLSKFAVRAGQKIKRGDVIGYVG
;
A
#
# COMPACT_ATOMS: atom_id res chain seq x y z
N MET A 1 63.27 -80.72 2.66
CA MET A 1 63.52 -79.33 2.23
C MET A 1 64.17 -78.56 3.37
N ALA A 2 65.34 -77.96 3.14
CA ALA A 2 66.09 -77.26 4.19
C ALA A 2 65.28 -76.08 4.76
N LYS A 3 65.17 -76.00 6.09
CA LYS A 3 64.52 -74.88 6.77
C LYS A 3 65.38 -73.63 6.51
N LYS A 4 64.85 -72.66 5.77
CA LYS A 4 65.53 -71.37 5.55
C LYS A 4 65.31 -70.49 6.79
N TYR A 5 66.39 -69.90 7.28
CA TYR A 5 66.39 -68.99 8.42
C TYR A 5 66.93 -67.64 7.97
N PHE A 6 66.26 -66.56 8.37
CA PHE A 6 66.74 -65.21 8.16
C PHE A 6 67.41 -64.74 9.45
N SER A 7 68.66 -64.32 9.36
CA SER A 7 69.45 -63.84 10.51
C SER A 7 69.61 -62.33 10.40
N LEU A 8 68.92 -61.59 11.26
CA LEU A 8 69.12 -60.15 11.35
C LEU A 8 70.26 -59.90 12.35
N ILE A 9 71.38 -59.38 11.86
CA ILE A 9 72.54 -59.03 12.68
C ILE A 9 72.51 -57.51 12.87
N ILE A 10 72.22 -57.07 14.09
CA ILE A 10 72.27 -55.64 14.44
C ILE A 10 73.69 -55.35 14.90
N VAL A 11 74.44 -54.59 14.10
CA VAL A 11 75.81 -54.19 14.39
C VAL A 11 75.81 -52.75 14.91
N PRO A 12 75.97 -52.52 16.22
CA PRO A 12 76.09 -51.17 16.77
C PRO A 12 77.42 -50.53 16.33
N HIS A 13 77.42 -49.21 16.15
CA HIS A 13 78.58 -48.44 15.68
C HIS A 13 79.72 -48.29 16.72
N ASN A 14 79.53 -48.80 17.94
CA ASN A 14 80.53 -48.77 19.01
C ASN A 14 80.88 -50.21 19.42
N ARG A 15 82.11 -50.47 19.90
CA ARG A 15 82.73 -51.81 20.14
C ARG A 15 82.00 -52.67 21.20
N GLY A 16 80.75 -53.03 20.95
CA GLY A 16 79.91 -53.91 21.75
C GLY A 16 79.56 -55.21 21.04
N LYS A 17 79.13 -56.23 21.80
CA LYS A 17 78.76 -57.56 21.30
C LYS A 17 77.63 -57.46 20.26
N PHE A 18 77.82 -58.07 19.09
CA PHE A 18 76.76 -58.18 18.08
C PHE A 18 75.65 -59.12 18.58
N LYS A 19 74.40 -58.74 18.35
CA LYS A 19 73.23 -59.56 18.74
C LYS A 19 72.56 -60.06 17.46
N THR A 20 72.61 -61.37 17.24
CA THR A 20 72.03 -62.01 16.06
C THR A 20 70.70 -62.62 16.42
N ILE A 21 69.63 -62.16 15.78
CA ILE A 21 68.29 -62.73 15.95
C ILE A 21 68.00 -63.60 14.73
N THR A 22 67.87 -64.91 14.94
CA THR A 22 67.56 -65.88 13.88
C THR A 22 66.06 -66.17 13.88
N LEU A 23 65.36 -65.76 12.80
CA LEU A 23 63.93 -66.02 12.62
C LEU A 23 63.71 -67.10 11.56
N SER A 24 62.77 -68.00 11.86
CA SER A 24 62.29 -69.00 10.90
C SER A 24 61.39 -68.35 9.84
N GLU A 25 61.52 -68.79 8.58
CA GLU A 25 60.73 -68.29 7.44
C GLU A 25 59.21 -68.23 7.70
N LYS A 26 58.64 -69.21 8.44
CA LYS A 26 57.21 -69.22 8.80
C LYS A 26 56.81 -68.07 9.73
N LYS A 27 57.66 -67.72 10.70
CA LYS A 27 57.42 -66.60 11.63
C LYS A 27 57.48 -65.26 10.91
N VAL A 28 58.40 -65.12 9.96
CA VAL A 28 58.51 -63.92 9.11
C VAL A 28 57.26 -63.77 8.23
N LYS A 29 56.79 -64.84 7.59
CA LYS A 29 55.56 -64.81 6.78
C LYS A 29 54.34 -64.39 7.61
N ILE A 30 54.14 -64.97 8.79
CA ILE A 30 53.02 -64.60 9.70
C ILE A 30 53.12 -63.13 10.13
N LEU A 31 54.31 -62.66 10.49
CA LEU A 31 54.51 -61.26 10.90
C LEU A 31 54.15 -60.30 9.76
N ILE A 32 54.54 -60.62 8.53
CA ILE A 32 54.20 -59.82 7.35
C ILE A 32 52.68 -59.83 7.12
N THR A 33 51.99 -60.97 7.18
CA THR A 33 50.53 -61.01 6.99
C THR A 33 49.81 -60.20 8.07
N VAL A 34 50.20 -60.32 9.33
CA VAL A 34 49.63 -59.55 10.44
C VAL A 34 49.86 -58.05 10.24
N LEU A 35 51.08 -57.65 9.83
CA LEU A 35 51.40 -56.26 9.52
C LEU A 35 50.57 -55.73 8.34
N THR A 36 50.40 -56.50 7.27
CA THR A 36 49.58 -56.07 6.12
C THR A 36 48.10 -55.96 6.49
N LEU A 37 47.59 -56.87 7.32
CA LEU A 37 46.20 -56.84 7.77
C LEU A 37 45.97 -55.63 8.68
N ALA A 38 46.86 -55.40 9.65
CA ALA A 38 46.83 -54.25 10.54
C ALA A 38 46.96 -52.92 9.76
N PHE A 39 47.79 -52.89 8.73
CA PHE A 39 47.90 -51.73 7.84
C PHE A 39 46.59 -51.51 7.06
N SER A 40 45.98 -52.57 6.51
CA SER A 40 44.70 -52.44 5.79
C SER A 40 43.57 -51.94 6.69
N THR A 41 43.46 -52.45 7.91
CA THR A 41 42.42 -52.02 8.86
C THR A 41 42.64 -50.58 9.27
N LEU A 42 43.89 -50.19 9.51
CA LEU A 42 44.25 -48.80 9.80
C LEU A 42 43.90 -47.87 8.63
N THR A 43 44.18 -48.26 7.38
CA THR A 43 43.83 -47.45 6.21
C THR A 43 42.32 -47.26 6.05
N VAL A 44 41.51 -48.30 6.25
CA VAL A 44 40.04 -48.19 6.22
C VAL A 44 39.56 -47.25 7.32
N PHE A 45 40.11 -47.38 8.52
CA PHE A 45 39.74 -46.52 9.65
C PHE A 45 40.11 -45.04 9.41
N LEU A 46 41.25 -44.79 8.78
CA LEU A 46 41.67 -43.43 8.42
C LEU A 46 40.77 -42.83 7.33
N ILE A 47 40.39 -43.61 6.32
CA ILE A 47 39.45 -43.18 5.27
C ILE A 47 38.08 -42.87 5.88
N ASP A 48 37.56 -43.77 6.73
CA ASP A 48 36.28 -43.58 7.42
C ASP A 48 36.31 -42.31 8.29
N TYR A 49 37.34 -42.15 9.13
CA TYR A 49 37.54 -40.97 9.95
C TYR A 49 37.57 -39.67 9.12
N PHE A 50 38.30 -39.67 8.00
CA PHE A 50 38.38 -38.51 7.12
C PHE A 50 37.03 -38.21 6.44
N SER A 51 36.36 -39.24 5.93
CA SER A 51 35.04 -39.12 5.28
C SER A 51 33.97 -38.62 6.25
N MET A 52 34.03 -39.06 7.51
CA MET A 52 33.11 -38.64 8.57
C MET A 52 33.35 -37.20 8.98
N ASN A 53 34.59 -36.71 8.91
CA ASN A 53 34.89 -35.31 9.17
C ASN A 53 34.30 -34.37 8.10
N VAL A 54 34.40 -34.75 6.82
CA VAL A 54 33.78 -34.01 5.70
C VAL A 54 32.24 -34.04 5.79
N THR A 55 31.67 -35.22 6.09
CA THR A 55 30.22 -35.38 6.25
C THR A 55 29.68 -34.52 7.40
N ARG A 56 30.43 -34.41 8.50
CA ARG A 56 30.08 -33.56 9.64
C ARG A 56 30.05 -32.07 9.28
N GLN A 57 30.95 -31.60 8.41
CA GLN A 57 30.91 -30.22 7.92
C GLN A 57 29.67 -29.94 7.09
N LYS A 58 29.36 -30.82 6.12
CA LYS A 58 28.16 -30.69 5.29
C LYS A 58 26.87 -30.75 6.11
N TYR A 59 26.84 -31.58 7.15
CA TYR A 59 25.70 -31.65 8.05
C TYR A 59 25.52 -30.35 8.85
N ARG A 60 26.62 -29.73 9.33
CA ARG A 60 26.57 -28.42 9.98
C ARG A 60 26.07 -27.34 9.03
N GLU A 61 26.58 -27.29 7.82
CA GLU A 61 26.14 -26.33 6.80
C GLU A 61 24.64 -26.49 6.49
N LEU A 62 24.17 -27.71 6.24
CA LEU A 62 22.75 -27.98 6.00
C LEU A 62 21.87 -27.62 7.20
N PHE A 63 22.35 -27.89 8.43
CA PHE A 63 21.63 -27.54 9.64
C PHE A 63 21.54 -26.01 9.83
N ASP A 64 22.64 -25.30 9.56
CA ASP A 64 22.70 -23.84 9.59
C ASP A 64 21.80 -23.23 8.51
N GLU A 65 21.82 -23.77 7.29
CA GLU A 65 20.94 -23.33 6.19
C GLU A 65 19.47 -23.55 6.53
N ASN A 66 19.11 -24.74 7.04
CA ASN A 66 17.73 -25.04 7.45
C ASN A 66 17.25 -24.10 8.58
N SER A 67 18.14 -23.79 9.52
CA SER A 67 17.86 -22.85 10.62
C SER A 67 17.66 -21.42 10.11
N ARG A 68 18.51 -20.97 9.17
CA ARG A 68 18.36 -19.67 8.50
C ARG A 68 17.07 -19.58 7.69
N GLN A 69 16.73 -20.63 6.93
CA GLN A 69 15.48 -20.69 6.16
C GLN A 69 14.26 -20.61 7.09
N LYS A 70 14.27 -21.33 8.22
CA LYS A 70 13.21 -21.26 9.25
C LYS A 70 13.07 -19.86 9.85
N GLN A 71 14.18 -19.19 10.11
CA GLN A 71 14.18 -17.81 10.60
C GLN A 71 13.58 -16.87 9.56
N ALA A 72 14.01 -16.96 8.29
CA ALA A 72 13.46 -16.15 7.21
C ALA A 72 11.94 -16.34 7.04
N ILE A 73 11.45 -17.59 7.10
CA ILE A 73 10.00 -17.88 7.05
C ILE A 73 9.26 -17.21 8.23
N THR A 74 9.87 -17.20 9.41
CA THR A 74 9.28 -16.57 10.60
C THR A 74 9.21 -15.04 10.44
N GLU A 75 10.27 -14.43 9.93
CA GLU A 75 10.31 -12.99 9.63
C GLU A 75 9.30 -12.60 8.55
N TYR A 76 9.15 -13.42 7.50
CA TYR A 76 8.11 -13.22 6.48
C TYR A 76 6.69 -13.31 7.07
N LYS A 77 6.42 -14.25 7.97
CA LYS A 77 5.12 -14.37 8.65
C LYS A 77 4.80 -13.12 9.47
N VAL A 78 5.77 -12.59 10.21
CA VAL A 78 5.59 -11.34 10.98
C VAL A 78 5.29 -10.18 10.04
N SER A 79 6.03 -10.07 8.93
CA SER A 79 5.81 -9.02 7.94
C SER A 79 4.43 -9.10 7.27
N LEU A 80 3.96 -10.31 6.94
CA LEU A 80 2.63 -10.54 6.39
C LEU A 80 1.52 -10.19 7.40
N ASN A 81 1.68 -10.57 8.67
CA ASN A 81 0.72 -10.19 9.71
C ASN A 81 0.64 -8.68 9.90
N LYS A 82 1.80 -8.00 9.88
CA LYS A 82 1.84 -6.53 9.94
C LYS A 82 1.12 -5.91 8.74
N LEU A 83 1.38 -6.42 7.53
CA LEU A 83 0.70 -5.95 6.33
C LEU A 83 -0.82 -6.16 6.40
N LYS A 84 -1.26 -7.33 6.89
CA LYS A 84 -2.67 -7.63 7.10
C LYS A 84 -3.31 -6.61 8.05
N THR A 85 -2.69 -6.34 9.20
CA THR A 85 -3.19 -5.35 10.16
C THR A 85 -3.32 -3.97 9.52
N ASN A 86 -2.31 -3.51 8.79
CA ASN A 86 -2.36 -2.22 8.09
C ASN A 86 -3.52 -2.17 7.07
N ILE A 87 -3.76 -3.26 6.33
CA ILE A 87 -4.87 -3.33 5.36
C ILE A 87 -6.23 -3.29 6.07
N ASP A 88 -6.37 -3.99 7.20
CA ASP A 88 -7.60 -3.96 8.01
C ASP A 88 -7.86 -2.54 8.59
N GLU A 89 -6.80 -1.81 8.96
CA GLU A 89 -6.87 -0.41 9.37
C GLU A 89 -7.29 0.51 8.22
N PHE A 90 -6.70 0.36 7.03
CA PHE A 90 -7.11 1.13 5.84
C PHE A 90 -8.56 0.87 5.45
N GLU A 91 -9.02 -0.38 5.54
CA GLU A 91 -10.42 -0.74 5.33
C GLU A 91 -11.33 0.00 6.32
N THR A 92 -10.91 0.09 7.60
CA THR A 92 -11.64 0.82 8.64
C THR A 92 -11.69 2.31 8.36
N TYR A 93 -10.59 2.92 7.90
CA TYR A 93 -10.57 4.33 7.52
C TYR A 93 -11.45 4.61 6.32
N ALA A 94 -11.38 3.78 5.28
CA ALA A 94 -12.25 3.90 4.11
C ALA A 94 -13.73 3.83 4.54
N LYS A 95 -14.12 2.88 5.40
CA LYS A 95 -15.47 2.79 5.97
C LYS A 95 -15.90 4.08 6.69
N LYS A 96 -15.05 4.62 7.57
CA LYS A 96 -15.33 5.87 8.29
C LYS A 96 -15.54 7.05 7.33
N ILE A 97 -14.71 7.17 6.29
CA ILE A 97 -14.82 8.24 5.31
C ILE A 97 -16.12 8.10 4.52
N ASN A 98 -16.50 6.89 4.09
CA ASN A 98 -17.77 6.66 3.38
C ASN A 98 -18.97 7.09 4.25
N ILE A 99 -18.97 6.71 5.53
CA ILE A 99 -20.03 7.11 6.48
C ILE A 99 -20.09 8.63 6.62
N MET A 100 -18.93 9.29 6.80
CA MET A 100 -18.86 10.75 6.91
C MET A 100 -19.32 11.45 5.63
N ALA A 101 -19.01 10.88 4.46
CA ALA A 101 -19.45 11.37 3.16
C ALA A 101 -20.95 11.14 2.90
N GLY A 102 -21.66 10.42 3.78
CA GLY A 102 -23.05 10.03 3.57
C GLY A 102 -23.23 9.03 2.43
N LEU A 103 -22.14 8.45 1.94
CA LEU A 103 -22.19 7.32 1.03
C LEU A 103 -22.67 6.14 1.86
N LYS A 104 -23.87 5.65 1.56
CA LYS A 104 -24.22 4.28 1.94
C LYS A 104 -23.05 3.42 1.44
N SER A 105 -22.66 2.36 2.15
CA SER A 105 -21.73 1.38 1.60
C SER A 105 -22.52 0.29 0.86
N PRO A 106 -23.09 0.50 -0.36
CA PRO A 106 -23.51 -0.61 -1.17
C PRO A 106 -22.32 -1.08 -2.02
N ASP A 107 -22.12 -2.38 -2.02
CA ASP A 107 -21.37 -3.16 -3.00
C ASP A 107 -19.84 -3.22 -2.94
N VAL A 108 -19.11 -2.19 -2.50
CA VAL A 108 -17.62 -2.26 -2.56
C VAL A 108 -17.00 -3.08 -1.42
N LEU A 109 -17.73 -3.21 -0.30
CA LEU A 109 -17.35 -4.00 0.87
C LEU A 109 -18.29 -5.17 1.09
N LYS A 110 -18.91 -5.70 0.01
CA LYS A 110 -19.50 -7.02 0.09
C LYS A 110 -18.37 -7.92 0.53
N GLU A 111 -18.43 -8.40 1.78
CA GLU A 111 -17.51 -9.41 2.26
C GLU A 111 -17.48 -10.49 1.19
N VAL A 112 -16.35 -10.60 0.49
CA VAL A 112 -16.09 -11.77 -0.33
C VAL A 112 -16.08 -12.92 0.66
N GLY A 113 -17.24 -13.55 0.82
CA GLY A 113 -17.45 -14.67 1.71
C GLY A 113 -16.49 -15.77 1.29
N VAL A 114 -15.36 -15.87 1.97
CA VAL A 114 -14.46 -17.00 1.84
C VAL A 114 -15.05 -18.07 2.74
N GLY A 115 -15.95 -18.88 2.18
CA GLY A 115 -16.37 -20.13 2.80
C GLY A 115 -15.13 -21.00 3.00
N GLY A 116 -14.61 -21.00 4.21
CA GLY A 116 -13.49 -21.84 4.65
C GLY A 116 -13.70 -22.14 6.12
N GLY A 117 -14.45 -23.21 6.39
CA GLY A 117 -14.77 -23.64 7.74
C GLY A 117 -13.51 -23.97 8.52
N ASP A 118 -13.34 -23.33 9.67
CA ASP A 118 -12.40 -23.76 10.69
C ASP A 118 -12.90 -25.10 11.26
N ARG A 119 -12.42 -26.21 10.69
CA ARG A 119 -12.65 -27.54 11.23
C ARG A 119 -11.66 -27.78 12.35
N GLY A 120 -12.05 -27.33 13.54
CA GLY A 120 -11.48 -27.84 14.78
C GLY A 120 -11.76 -29.34 14.95
N SER A 121 -10.75 -30.00 15.52
CA SER A 121 -10.73 -31.34 16.12
C SER A 121 -10.52 -32.55 15.19
N GLY A 122 -9.32 -33.15 15.28
CA GLY A 122 -9.06 -34.52 14.82
C GLY A 122 -7.64 -34.82 14.35
N GLN A 123 -6.76 -35.16 15.31
CA GLN A 123 -5.73 -36.21 15.21
C GLN A 123 -4.50 -36.06 14.29
N GLU A 124 -3.35 -35.99 14.99
CA GLU A 124 -1.95 -36.35 14.73
C GLU A 124 -1.42 -36.93 13.39
N LEU A 125 -0.14 -36.56 13.14
CA LEU A 125 0.94 -37.24 12.39
C LEU A 125 1.00 -37.06 10.85
N GLY A 126 2.02 -36.31 10.40
CA GLY A 126 2.43 -36.27 8.99
C GLY A 126 3.14 -34.98 8.57
N SER A 127 4.35 -34.76 9.07
CA SER A 127 5.20 -33.61 8.73
C SER A 127 5.70 -33.68 7.28
N SER A 128 5.24 -32.78 6.39
CA SER A 128 6.07 -32.14 5.34
C SER A 128 5.35 -31.23 4.33
N SER A 129 4.01 -31.14 4.30
CA SER A 129 3.31 -30.35 3.26
C SER A 129 2.57 -29.10 3.74
N TYR A 130 2.74 -28.71 5.02
CA TYR A 130 1.80 -27.84 5.73
C TYR A 130 2.09 -26.32 5.73
N SER A 131 2.95 -25.80 4.84
CA SER A 131 3.34 -24.37 4.91
C SER A 131 3.28 -23.58 3.60
N GLN A 132 3.19 -24.22 2.44
CA GLN A 132 3.14 -23.50 1.16
C GLN A 132 1.72 -22.98 0.84
N ASP A 133 0.69 -23.78 1.14
CA ASP A 133 -0.71 -23.48 0.78
C ASP A 133 -1.33 -22.37 1.63
N ALA A 134 -1.02 -22.34 2.94
CA ALA A 134 -1.52 -21.30 3.85
C ALA A 134 -0.97 -19.89 3.52
N GLY A 135 0.25 -19.79 3.00
CA GLY A 135 0.88 -18.51 2.64
C GLY A 135 0.32 -17.88 1.37
N LEU A 136 0.10 -18.70 0.32
CA LEU A 136 -0.45 -18.24 -0.96
C LEU A 136 -1.90 -17.77 -0.81
N ASN A 137 -2.72 -18.54 -0.10
CA ASN A 137 -4.10 -18.17 0.22
C ASN A 137 -4.17 -16.89 1.07
N HIS A 138 -3.16 -16.62 1.91
CA HIS A 138 -3.09 -15.40 2.71
C HIS A 138 -2.76 -14.17 1.84
N ALA A 139 -1.76 -14.28 0.97
CA ALA A 139 -1.36 -13.22 0.07
C ALA A 139 -2.49 -12.85 -0.91
N GLU A 140 -3.21 -13.84 -1.44
CA GLU A 140 -4.35 -13.59 -2.34
C GLU A 140 -5.47 -12.81 -1.65
N ARG A 141 -5.81 -13.17 -0.40
CA ARG A 141 -6.80 -12.43 0.39
C ARG A 141 -6.40 -10.98 0.63
N ILE A 142 -5.12 -10.72 0.91
CA ILE A 142 -4.60 -9.36 1.08
C ILE A 142 -4.70 -8.59 -0.24
N SER A 143 -4.32 -9.20 -1.36
CA SER A 143 -4.43 -8.58 -2.69
C SER A 143 -5.87 -8.19 -3.01
N ARG A 144 -6.83 -9.11 -2.82
CA ARG A 144 -8.25 -8.83 -3.07
C ARG A 144 -8.79 -7.70 -2.18
N LYS A 145 -8.36 -7.62 -0.92
CA LYS A 145 -8.71 -6.51 -0.01
C LYS A 145 -8.12 -5.18 -0.51
N ALA A 146 -6.85 -5.18 -0.91
CA ALA A 146 -6.19 -3.99 -1.46
C ALA A 146 -6.92 -3.47 -2.71
N ASP A 147 -7.29 -4.36 -3.64
CA ASP A 147 -8.06 -4.01 -4.83
C ASP A 147 -9.44 -3.41 -4.49
N GLY A 148 -10.10 -3.93 -3.45
CA GLY A 148 -11.36 -3.39 -2.95
C GLY A 148 -11.21 -1.98 -2.38
N ILE A 149 -10.14 -1.75 -1.60
CA ILE A 149 -9.82 -0.42 -1.06
C ILE A 149 -9.52 0.57 -2.19
N ASP A 150 -8.72 0.19 -3.19
CA ASP A 150 -8.38 1.05 -4.32
C ASP A 150 -9.64 1.53 -5.08
N LYS A 151 -10.55 0.61 -5.41
CA LYS A 151 -11.84 0.95 -6.04
C LYS A 151 -12.70 1.87 -5.17
N ASN A 152 -12.69 1.66 -3.86
CA ASN A 152 -13.41 2.52 -2.92
C ASN A 152 -12.84 3.94 -2.91
N LEU A 153 -11.51 4.06 -2.83
CA LEU A 153 -10.82 5.36 -2.87
C LEU A 153 -11.09 6.09 -4.19
N GLY A 154 -11.06 5.39 -5.33
CA GLY A 154 -11.42 5.99 -6.61
C GLY A 154 -12.85 6.53 -6.65
N THR A 155 -13.79 5.86 -5.98
CA THR A 155 -15.18 6.33 -5.84
C THR A 155 -15.27 7.57 -4.93
N LEU A 156 -14.55 7.54 -3.80
CA LEU A 156 -14.49 8.66 -2.86
C LEU A 156 -13.91 9.93 -3.50
N VAL A 157 -12.82 9.79 -4.25
CA VAL A 157 -12.20 10.91 -4.98
C VAL A 157 -13.21 11.57 -5.91
N ARG A 158 -13.88 10.79 -6.77
CA ARG A 158 -14.92 11.32 -7.68
C ARG A 158 -16.08 11.98 -6.94
N PHE A 159 -16.49 11.40 -5.82
CA PHE A 159 -17.55 11.99 -5.00
C PHE A 159 -17.16 13.38 -4.47
N PHE A 160 -15.96 13.51 -3.88
CA PHE A 160 -15.48 14.79 -3.36
C PHE A 160 -15.17 15.80 -4.46
N GLU A 161 -14.65 15.37 -5.62
CA GLU A 161 -14.49 16.24 -6.80
C GLU A 161 -15.83 16.80 -7.26
N ASN A 162 -16.86 15.97 -7.38
CA ASN A 162 -18.20 16.43 -7.76
C ASN A 162 -18.81 17.37 -6.71
N GLN A 163 -18.61 17.07 -5.42
CA GLN A 163 -19.13 17.89 -4.34
C GLN A 163 -18.41 19.26 -4.28
N THR A 164 -17.09 19.28 -4.44
CA THR A 164 -16.31 20.52 -4.48
C THR A 164 -16.67 21.37 -5.68
N ALA A 165 -16.81 20.77 -6.88
CA ALA A 165 -17.27 21.47 -8.07
C ALA A 165 -18.68 22.06 -7.88
N LYS A 166 -19.60 21.29 -7.31
CA LYS A 166 -20.95 21.77 -7.00
C LYS A 166 -20.93 22.96 -6.04
N LEU A 167 -20.18 22.87 -4.94
CA LEU A 167 -20.05 23.95 -3.96
C LEU A 167 -19.39 25.21 -4.54
N ALA A 168 -18.39 25.05 -5.42
CA ALA A 168 -17.75 26.16 -6.10
C ALA A 168 -18.72 26.88 -7.05
N SER A 169 -19.56 26.13 -7.77
CA SER A 169 -20.55 26.65 -8.71
C SER A 169 -21.85 27.16 -8.08
N THR A 170 -22.11 26.89 -6.80
CA THR A 170 -23.36 27.28 -6.12
C THR A 170 -23.26 28.70 -5.56
N PRO A 171 -24.09 29.67 -6.00
CA PRO A 171 -24.16 31.01 -5.41
C PRO A 171 -24.52 30.94 -3.93
N ALA A 172 -23.58 31.29 -3.04
CA ALA A 172 -23.74 31.04 -1.60
C ALA A 172 -23.37 32.21 -0.68
N ILE A 173 -22.90 33.34 -1.24
CA ILE A 173 -22.58 34.54 -0.45
C ILE A 173 -23.41 35.73 -0.92
N TRP A 174 -23.53 36.75 -0.06
CA TRP A 174 -24.11 38.03 -0.44
C TRP A 174 -23.20 38.77 -1.43
N PRO A 175 -23.75 39.36 -2.51
CA PRO A 175 -22.96 40.02 -3.54
C PRO A 175 -22.46 41.39 -3.12
N THR A 176 -23.07 42.02 -2.12
CA THR A 176 -22.59 43.27 -1.53
C THR A 176 -23.11 43.40 -0.11
N ARG A 177 -22.53 44.31 0.68
CA ARG A 177 -23.03 44.65 2.01
C ARG A 177 -24.16 45.67 1.87
N GLY A 178 -25.33 45.39 2.42
CA GLY A 178 -26.48 46.27 2.30
C GLY A 178 -27.75 45.69 2.91
N TRP A 179 -28.85 46.42 2.74
CA TRP A 179 -30.17 46.07 3.26
C TRP A 179 -31.04 45.53 2.12
N LEU A 180 -31.71 44.40 2.35
CA LEU A 180 -32.68 43.89 1.40
C LEU A 180 -33.91 44.82 1.38
N THR A 181 -34.08 45.58 0.29
CA THR A 181 -35.20 46.51 0.13
C THR A 181 -36.34 45.90 -0.66
N SER A 182 -36.05 44.92 -1.53
CA SER A 182 -37.08 44.16 -2.23
C SER A 182 -36.69 42.71 -2.40
N ALA A 183 -37.55 41.81 -1.93
CA ALA A 183 -37.37 40.37 -2.07
C ALA A 183 -37.80 39.89 -3.47
N PHE A 184 -37.42 38.65 -3.79
CA PHE A 184 -37.95 37.91 -4.92
C PHE A 184 -39.43 37.62 -4.72
N GLY A 185 -40.23 37.72 -5.79
CA GLY A 185 -41.65 37.36 -5.77
C GLY A 185 -42.60 38.46 -6.27
N SER A 186 -43.90 38.24 -6.07
CA SER A 186 -44.94 39.18 -6.50
C SER A 186 -44.90 40.47 -5.69
N ARG A 187 -44.81 41.60 -6.39
CA ARG A 187 -44.86 42.94 -5.81
C ARG A 187 -45.68 43.90 -6.67
N MET A 188 -45.96 45.08 -6.13
CA MET A 188 -46.46 46.19 -6.95
C MET A 188 -45.28 46.80 -7.70
N ASP A 189 -45.41 46.93 -9.01
CA ASP A 189 -44.42 47.54 -9.87
C ASP A 189 -44.27 49.03 -9.52
N PRO A 190 -43.06 49.48 -9.15
CA PRO A 190 -42.85 50.85 -8.68
C PRO A 190 -43.01 51.90 -9.79
N PHE A 191 -42.99 51.51 -11.07
CA PHE A 191 -43.10 52.44 -12.19
C PHE A 191 -44.53 52.55 -12.72
N THR A 192 -45.29 51.46 -12.67
CA THR A 192 -46.62 51.35 -13.30
C THR A 192 -47.76 51.17 -12.30
N GLY A 193 -47.45 50.87 -11.03
CA GLY A 193 -48.46 50.61 -10.00
C GLY A 193 -49.29 49.35 -10.22
N LYS A 194 -48.88 48.46 -11.14
CA LYS A 194 -49.56 47.18 -11.41
C LYS A 194 -48.86 46.04 -10.69
N LYS A 195 -49.53 44.90 -10.51
CA LYS A 195 -48.85 43.69 -10.02
C LYS A 195 -47.79 43.24 -11.03
N ALA A 196 -46.57 43.06 -10.56
CA ALA A 196 -45.45 42.51 -11.33
C ALA A 196 -44.69 41.47 -10.48
N PHE A 197 -43.93 40.61 -11.15
CA PHE A 197 -43.12 39.61 -10.48
C PHE A 197 -41.65 40.03 -10.50
N HIS A 198 -41.02 40.09 -9.33
CA HIS A 198 -39.62 40.44 -9.18
C HIS A 198 -38.75 39.18 -9.26
N TYR A 199 -37.97 39.05 -10.34
CA TYR A 199 -37.12 37.89 -10.61
C TYR A 199 -35.77 37.91 -9.88
N GLY A 200 -35.55 38.87 -8.99
CA GLY A 200 -34.31 39.04 -8.25
C GLY A 200 -34.54 39.61 -6.86
N ILE A 201 -33.48 40.16 -6.28
CA ILE A 201 -33.52 40.87 -5.01
C ILE A 201 -32.85 42.23 -5.17
N ASP A 202 -33.41 43.24 -4.51
CA ASP A 202 -32.85 44.60 -4.50
C ASP A 202 -32.13 44.80 -3.17
N ILE A 203 -30.83 45.11 -3.23
CA ILE A 203 -29.98 45.33 -2.05
C ILE A 203 -29.54 46.80 -2.05
N ALA A 204 -30.07 47.58 -1.12
CA ALA A 204 -29.64 48.95 -0.92
C ALA A 204 -28.26 48.99 -0.27
N SER A 205 -27.33 49.67 -0.95
CA SER A 205 -25.95 49.86 -0.52
C SER A 205 -25.46 51.24 -0.96
N SER A 206 -24.37 51.74 -0.37
CA SER A 206 -23.79 53.03 -0.76
C SER A 206 -23.28 52.98 -2.20
N PHE A 207 -23.48 54.07 -2.95
CA PHE A 207 -22.93 54.23 -4.29
C PHE A 207 -21.42 53.95 -4.29
N GLY A 208 -20.95 53.18 -5.27
CA GLY A 208 -19.54 52.81 -5.40
C GLY A 208 -19.08 51.65 -4.52
N ASN A 209 -19.94 51.07 -3.67
CA ASN A 209 -19.58 49.87 -2.91
C ASN A 209 -19.28 48.69 -3.84
N ALA A 210 -18.33 47.85 -3.44
CA ALA A 210 -17.93 46.69 -4.22
C ALA A 210 -19.07 45.66 -4.32
N ILE A 211 -19.24 45.12 -5.52
CA ILE A 211 -20.09 43.98 -5.82
C ILE A 211 -19.16 42.81 -6.12
N VAL A 212 -19.40 41.67 -5.48
CA VAL A 212 -18.59 40.45 -5.61
C VAL A 212 -19.36 39.30 -6.25
N ALA A 213 -18.63 38.43 -6.94
CA ALA A 213 -19.19 37.20 -7.49
C ALA A 213 -19.60 36.25 -6.36
N THR A 214 -20.80 35.69 -6.46
CA THR A 214 -21.37 34.84 -5.39
C THR A 214 -20.96 33.37 -5.47
N ALA A 215 -20.30 32.98 -6.56
CA ALA A 215 -19.75 31.67 -6.85
C ALA A 215 -18.61 31.77 -7.88
N ASP A 216 -17.83 30.69 -8.04
CA ASP A 216 -16.84 30.57 -9.11
C ASP A 216 -17.53 30.51 -10.47
N GLY A 217 -16.94 31.06 -11.51
CA GLY A 217 -17.53 31.03 -12.84
C GLY A 217 -16.75 31.77 -13.90
N PHE A 218 -17.42 32.10 -14.98
CA PHE A 218 -16.90 32.98 -16.03
C PHE A 218 -17.92 34.06 -16.38
N VAL A 219 -17.43 35.25 -16.71
CA VAL A 219 -18.28 36.36 -17.14
C VAL A 219 -18.78 36.05 -18.55
N SER A 220 -20.06 35.72 -18.65
CA SER A 220 -20.71 35.47 -19.94
C SER A 220 -20.90 36.77 -20.72
N HIS A 221 -21.40 37.82 -20.05
CA HIS A 221 -21.69 39.11 -20.67
C HIS A 221 -21.43 40.27 -19.71
N VAL A 222 -20.98 41.38 -20.29
CA VAL A 222 -20.95 42.71 -19.69
C VAL A 222 -21.65 43.62 -20.69
N LYS A 223 -22.80 44.17 -20.31
CA LYS A 223 -23.64 44.94 -21.25
C LYS A 223 -24.35 46.08 -20.54
N ARG A 224 -24.81 47.06 -21.32
CA ARG A 224 -25.72 48.10 -20.86
C ARG A 224 -27.09 47.89 -21.49
N GLU A 225 -28.14 47.82 -20.69
CA GLU A 225 -29.51 47.58 -21.16
C GLU A 225 -30.51 48.53 -20.51
N LYS A 226 -31.69 48.69 -21.13
CA LYS A 226 -32.67 49.72 -20.74
C LYS A 226 -33.20 49.55 -19.32
N ILE A 227 -33.44 48.30 -18.90
CA ILE A 227 -34.01 47.99 -17.59
C ILE A 227 -32.90 47.77 -16.56
N GLY A 228 -31.95 46.86 -16.84
CA GLY A 228 -30.87 46.51 -15.91
C GLY A 228 -29.73 47.54 -15.81
N GLY A 229 -29.71 48.59 -16.63
CA GLY A 229 -28.60 49.53 -16.67
C GLY A 229 -27.29 48.85 -17.06
N ASN A 230 -26.19 49.15 -16.36
CA ASN A 230 -24.95 48.39 -16.52
C ASN A 230 -25.11 47.03 -15.83
N THR A 231 -25.00 45.95 -16.59
CA THR A 231 -25.28 44.58 -16.16
C THR A 231 -24.07 43.66 -16.37
N VAL A 232 -23.75 42.84 -15.37
CA VAL A 232 -22.78 41.74 -15.45
C VAL A 232 -23.52 40.41 -15.30
N ILE A 233 -23.24 39.46 -16.18
CA ILE A 233 -23.83 38.12 -16.13
C ILE A 233 -22.72 37.08 -15.99
N ILE A 234 -22.79 36.24 -14.95
CA ILE A 234 -21.80 35.20 -14.67
C ILE A 234 -22.45 33.83 -14.77
N SER A 235 -21.82 32.94 -15.53
CA SER A 235 -22.18 31.52 -15.58
C SER A 235 -21.26 30.74 -14.65
N HIS A 236 -21.84 29.99 -13.72
CA HIS A 236 -21.08 29.29 -12.67
C HIS A 236 -20.89 27.79 -12.96
N GLY A 237 -21.52 27.26 -14.02
CA GLY A 237 -21.66 25.82 -14.21
C GLY A 237 -22.80 25.24 -13.37
N GLY A 238 -23.10 23.95 -13.54
CA GLY A 238 -24.16 23.27 -12.78
C GLY A 238 -25.58 23.85 -13.00
N GLY A 239 -25.79 24.61 -14.08
CA GLY A 239 -27.06 25.29 -14.37
C GLY A 239 -27.25 26.65 -13.68
N PHE A 240 -26.28 27.12 -12.89
CA PHE A 240 -26.40 28.40 -12.19
C PHE A 240 -25.89 29.57 -13.03
N THR A 241 -26.69 30.65 -13.06
CA THR A 241 -26.32 31.95 -13.64
C THR A 241 -26.72 33.04 -12.67
N THR A 242 -25.85 34.02 -12.48
CA THR A 242 -26.14 35.23 -11.67
C THR A 242 -26.09 36.47 -12.56
N VAL A 243 -27.00 37.39 -12.26
CA VAL A 243 -27.18 38.64 -13.01
C VAL A 243 -27.10 39.78 -12.01
N TYR A 244 -26.18 40.71 -12.24
CA TYR A 244 -25.97 41.89 -11.42
C TYR A 244 -26.33 43.11 -12.24
N CYS A 245 -27.36 43.84 -11.81
CA CYS A 245 -27.91 45.00 -12.51
C CYS A 245 -27.59 46.29 -11.75
N HIS A 246 -27.80 47.43 -12.42
CA HIS A 246 -27.69 48.79 -11.88
C HIS A 246 -26.30 49.11 -11.33
N LEU A 247 -25.25 48.64 -12.01
CA LEU A 247 -23.87 48.97 -11.62
C LEU A 247 -23.51 50.40 -12.02
N SER A 248 -22.69 51.08 -11.22
CA SER A 248 -22.07 52.34 -11.63
C SER A 248 -20.91 52.11 -12.60
N LYS A 249 -20.12 51.05 -12.35
CA LYS A 249 -18.92 50.71 -13.13
C LYS A 249 -18.64 49.21 -13.11
N PHE A 250 -18.13 48.68 -14.23
CA PHE A 250 -17.65 47.30 -14.36
C PHE A 250 -16.21 47.18 -13.83
N ALA A 251 -15.90 46.09 -13.13
CA ALA A 251 -14.53 45.71 -12.75
C ALA A 251 -14.00 44.51 -13.55
N VAL A 252 -14.83 43.94 -14.45
CA VAL A 252 -14.54 42.71 -15.20
C VAL A 252 -14.92 42.85 -16.67
N ARG A 253 -14.45 41.90 -17.49
CA ARG A 253 -14.76 41.80 -18.94
C ARG A 253 -15.33 40.43 -19.29
N ALA A 254 -16.07 40.35 -20.40
CA ALA A 254 -16.59 39.09 -20.92
C ALA A 254 -15.44 38.08 -21.17
N GLY A 255 -15.70 36.80 -20.89
CA GLY A 255 -14.73 35.70 -20.97
C GLY A 255 -13.79 35.58 -19.76
N GLN A 256 -13.80 36.53 -18.82
CA GLN A 256 -12.94 36.47 -17.64
C GLN A 256 -13.40 35.36 -16.67
N LYS A 257 -12.46 34.54 -16.19
CA LYS A 257 -12.69 33.58 -15.11
C LYS A 257 -12.70 34.31 -13.77
N ILE A 258 -13.69 34.01 -12.94
CA ILE A 258 -13.95 34.69 -11.67
C ILE A 258 -14.03 33.66 -10.55
N LYS A 259 -13.49 34.01 -9.38
CA LYS A 259 -13.64 33.25 -8.14
C LYS A 259 -14.70 33.88 -7.26
N ARG A 260 -15.36 33.06 -6.45
CA ARG A 260 -16.30 33.53 -5.43
C ARG A 260 -15.61 34.57 -4.54
N GLY A 261 -16.20 35.75 -4.44
CA GLY A 261 -15.68 36.88 -3.67
C GLY A 261 -14.87 37.89 -4.49
N ASP A 262 -14.52 37.61 -5.75
CA ASP A 262 -13.86 38.58 -6.62
C ASP A 262 -14.79 39.76 -6.91
N VAL A 263 -14.22 40.96 -6.96
CA VAL A 263 -14.96 42.18 -7.30
C VAL A 263 -15.29 42.19 -8.79
N ILE A 264 -16.58 42.32 -9.10
CA ILE A 264 -17.12 42.31 -10.46
C ILE A 264 -17.59 43.68 -10.94
N GLY A 265 -17.78 44.61 -10.00
CA GLY A 265 -18.08 46.00 -10.28
C GLY A 265 -18.54 46.72 -9.03
N TYR A 266 -19.25 47.83 -9.22
CA TYR A 266 -19.59 48.74 -8.14
C TYR A 266 -21.05 49.16 -8.21
N VAL A 267 -21.68 49.35 -7.04
CA VAL A 267 -23.09 49.77 -6.89
C VAL A 267 -23.30 51.13 -7.56
N GLY A 268 -24.43 51.30 -8.26
CA GLY A 268 -24.79 52.53 -8.97
C GLY A 268 -26.25 52.91 -8.87
#